data_AF-A0A8S0PNQ1-F1
#
_entry.id   AF-A0A8S0PNQ1-F1
#
_cell.length_a   1.000
_cell.length_b   1.000
_cell.length_c   1.000
_cell.angle_alpha   90.00
_cell.angle_beta   90.00
_cell.angle_gamma   90.00
#
_symmetry.space_group_name_H-M   'P 1'
#
loop_
_entity.id
_entity.type
_entity.pdbx_description
1 polymer ?
#
loop_
_entity_poly.entity_id
_entity_poly.type
_entity_poly.pdbx_seq_one_letter_code
_entity_poly.pdbx_strand_id
1 'polypeptide(L)'
;MGIENIYLGHFFTILLEKLSSSELLEFLRRLGIEALQEELRTTMLMIKAVLTDVENKQRGKLVSKWLRDLQSSAYKLDELVDRVIKNPSPKKNEAAPTASKLRNISSRLEVLSKEISKLDLVENVTMAPYRTGEMFQMASFME
;
A
#
# COMPACT_ATOMS: atom_id res chain seq x y z
N MET A 1 2.59 -12.20 -22.92
CA MET A 1 3.05 -11.07 -22.09
C MET A 1 1.91 -10.07 -21.96
N GLY A 2 1.28 -10.00 -20.79
CA GLY A 2 0.23 -9.03 -20.53
C GLY A 2 0.87 -7.69 -20.17
N ILE A 3 0.86 -6.74 -21.11
CA ILE A 3 1.42 -5.39 -20.94
C ILE A 3 0.81 -4.66 -19.71
N GLU A 4 -0.42 -5.05 -19.36
CA GLU A 4 -1.18 -4.64 -18.17
C GLU A 4 -0.41 -4.89 -16.85
N ASN A 5 0.22 -6.05 -16.69
CA ASN A 5 0.89 -6.42 -15.42
C ASN A 5 2.20 -5.65 -15.22
N ILE A 6 2.96 -5.47 -16.31
CA ILE A 6 4.22 -4.71 -16.28
C ILE A 6 3.94 -3.24 -15.95
N TYR A 7 2.87 -2.68 -16.54
CA TYR A 7 2.42 -1.32 -16.23
C TYR A 7 2.00 -1.18 -14.77
N LEU A 8 1.21 -2.11 -14.23
CA LEU A 8 0.81 -2.10 -12.83
C LEU A 8 2.02 -2.20 -11.89
N GLY A 9 2.94 -3.15 -12.11
CA GLY A 9 4.14 -3.30 -11.28
C GLY A 9 5.01 -2.05 -11.24
N HIS A 10 5.14 -1.34 -12.37
CA HIS A 10 5.84 -0.06 -12.43
C HIS A 10 5.08 1.05 -11.70
N PHE A 11 3.76 1.14 -11.90
CA PHE A 11 2.89 2.09 -11.20
C PHE A 11 2.95 1.91 -9.66
N PHE A 12 2.93 0.67 -9.16
CA PHE A 12 3.10 0.37 -7.73
C PHE A 12 4.45 0.80 -7.19
N THR A 13 5.50 0.72 -8.00
CA THR A 13 6.84 1.18 -7.62
C THR A 13 6.86 2.70 -7.44
N ILE A 14 6.34 3.44 -8.42
CA ILE A 14 6.21 4.90 -8.35
C ILE A 14 5.37 5.30 -7.14
N LEU A 15 4.25 4.60 -6.89
CA LEU A 15 3.42 4.85 -5.73
C LEU A 15 4.12 4.61 -4.39
N LEU A 16 4.91 3.54 -4.28
CA LEU A 16 5.72 3.27 -3.09
C LEU A 16 6.74 4.39 -2.83
N GLU A 17 7.34 4.94 -3.88
CA GLU A 17 8.23 6.11 -3.76
C GLU A 17 7.47 7.34 -3.28
N LYS A 18 6.29 7.62 -3.85
CA LYS A 18 5.41 8.71 -3.38
C LYS A 18 4.93 8.50 -1.95
N LEU A 19 4.63 7.28 -1.53
CA LEU A 19 4.28 6.96 -0.13
C LEU A 19 5.46 7.16 0.83
N SER A 20 6.68 7.12 0.31
CA SER A 20 7.92 7.40 1.05
C SER A 20 8.28 8.89 1.09
N SER A 21 7.47 9.75 0.45
CA SER A 21 7.69 11.19 0.45
C SER A 21 7.57 11.76 1.86
N SER A 22 8.51 12.64 2.19
CA SER A 22 8.52 13.38 3.45
C SER A 22 7.23 14.18 3.65
N GLU A 23 6.65 14.73 2.58
CA GLU A 23 5.40 15.49 2.62
C GLU A 23 4.23 14.66 3.12
N LEU A 24 4.11 13.40 2.67
CA LEU A 24 3.06 12.48 3.13
C LEU A 24 3.30 12.08 4.60
N LEU A 25 4.55 11.79 4.97
CA LEU A 25 4.92 11.45 6.34
C LEU A 25 4.60 12.60 7.30
N GLU A 26 4.95 13.84 6.95
CA GLU A 26 4.63 15.02 7.75
C GLU A 26 3.12 15.21 7.91
N PHE A 27 2.35 14.98 6.84
CA PHE A 27 0.89 15.05 6.90
C PHE A 27 0.29 13.98 7.84
N LEU A 28 0.72 12.72 7.71
CA LEU A 28 0.24 11.61 8.56
C LEU A 28 0.66 11.81 10.02
N ARG A 29 1.89 12.29 10.25
CA ARG A 29 2.41 12.61 11.59
C ARG A 29 1.65 13.75 12.25
N ARG A 30 1.26 14.78 11.48
CA ARG A 30 0.38 15.87 11.98
C ARG A 30 -1.01 15.37 12.41
N LEU A 31 -1.43 14.25 11.85
CA LEU A 31 -2.71 13.61 12.16
C LEU A 31 -2.58 12.48 13.21
N GLY A 32 -1.37 12.11 13.61
CA GLY A 32 -1.10 11.00 14.54
C GLY A 32 -1.44 9.62 13.95
N ILE A 33 -1.36 9.47 12.63
CA ILE A 33 -1.63 8.23 11.90
C ILE A 33 -0.43 7.81 11.05
N GLU A 34 0.79 8.11 11.50
CA GLU A 34 2.03 7.70 10.83
C GLU A 34 2.13 6.18 10.63
N ALA A 35 1.54 5.38 11.52
CA ALA A 35 1.45 3.92 11.38
C ALA A 35 0.76 3.51 10.05
N LEU A 36 -0.15 4.33 9.54
CA LEU A 36 -0.84 4.07 8.27
C LEU A 36 0.13 4.03 7.09
N GLN A 37 1.23 4.79 7.15
CA GLN A 37 2.24 4.79 6.09
C GLN A 37 2.90 3.42 5.97
N GLU A 38 3.33 2.87 7.11
CA GLU A 38 3.99 1.56 7.18
C GLU A 38 3.03 0.44 6.79
N GLU A 39 1.77 0.53 7.19
CA GLU A 39 0.71 -0.40 6.76
C GLU A 39 0.51 -0.37 5.24
N LEU A 40 0.40 0.84 4.65
CA LEU A 40 0.23 1.01 3.20
C LEU A 40 1.45 0.50 2.43
N ARG A 41 2.66 0.82 2.91
CA ARG A 41 3.94 0.38 2.31
C ARG A 41 4.03 -1.15 2.29
N THR A 42 3.77 -1.77 3.44
CA THR A 42 3.79 -3.23 3.60
C THR A 42 2.79 -3.91 2.68
N THR A 43 1.55 -3.42 2.68
CA THR A 43 0.48 -3.98 1.86
C THR A 43 0.80 -3.85 0.36
N MET A 44 1.33 -2.70 -0.07
CA MET A 44 1.77 -2.49 -1.45
C MET A 44 2.93 -3.41 -1.86
N LEU A 45 3.89 -3.66 -0.97
CA LEU A 45 4.98 -4.59 -1.23
C LEU A 45 4.47 -6.02 -1.40
N MET A 46 3.53 -6.47 -0.55
CA MET A 46 2.88 -7.77 -0.71
C MET A 46 2.16 -7.87 -2.05
N ILE A 47 1.38 -6.85 -2.42
CA ILE A 47 0.67 -6.79 -3.70
C ILE A 47 1.64 -6.87 -4.88
N LYS A 48 2.76 -6.13 -4.83
CA LYS A 48 3.79 -6.14 -5.89
C LYS A 48 4.43 -7.52 -6.03
N ALA A 49 4.75 -8.18 -4.91
CA ALA A 49 5.28 -9.55 -4.94
C ALA A 49 4.28 -10.51 -5.60
N VAL A 50 3.00 -10.40 -5.24
CA VAL A 50 1.97 -11.25 -5.84
C VAL A 50 1.75 -10.93 -7.32
N LEU A 51 1.84 -9.68 -7.76
CA LEU A 51 1.79 -9.34 -9.19
C LEU A 51 2.88 -10.04 -10.00
N THR A 52 4.10 -10.15 -9.44
CA THR A 52 5.21 -10.88 -10.06
C THR A 52 4.96 -12.40 -10.07
N ASP A 53 4.38 -12.96 -9.02
CA ASP A 53 4.03 -14.39 -8.97
C ASP A 53 2.86 -14.75 -9.91
N VAL A 54 1.87 -13.86 -10.03
CA VAL A 54 0.72 -13.99 -10.94
C VAL A 54 1.16 -13.96 -12.40
N GLU A 55 2.17 -13.16 -12.75
CA GLU A 55 2.77 -13.16 -14.09
C GLU A 55 3.38 -14.53 -14.44
N ASN A 56 4.02 -15.18 -13.47
CA ASN A 56 4.63 -16.50 -13.64
C ASN A 56 3.60 -17.65 -13.59
N LYS A 57 2.50 -17.48 -12.86
CA LYS A 57 1.41 -18.46 -12.71
C LYS A 57 0.11 -17.84 -13.20
N GLN A 58 -0.10 -17.88 -14.50
CA GLN A 58 -1.30 -17.38 -15.19
C GLN A 58 -2.59 -18.04 -14.65
N ARG A 59 -3.21 -17.46 -13.61
CA ARG A 59 -4.44 -17.95 -12.97
C ARG A 59 -5.66 -17.09 -13.39
N GLY A 60 -6.80 -17.76 -13.55
CA GLY A 60 -8.00 -17.30 -14.30
C GLY A 60 -8.84 -16.17 -13.69
N LYS A 61 -10.13 -16.09 -14.08
CA LYS A 61 -11.07 -14.96 -13.89
C LYS A 61 -11.11 -14.30 -12.49
N LEU A 62 -10.80 -15.03 -11.43
CA LEU A 62 -10.73 -14.50 -10.06
C LEU A 62 -9.63 -13.45 -9.89
N VAL A 63 -8.45 -13.68 -10.49
CA VAL A 63 -7.32 -12.76 -10.45
C VAL A 63 -7.64 -11.47 -11.24
N SER A 64 -8.30 -11.58 -12.40
CA SER A 64 -8.71 -10.39 -13.17
C SER A 64 -9.68 -9.48 -12.42
N LYS A 65 -10.57 -10.05 -11.59
CA LYS A 65 -11.45 -9.24 -10.73
C LYS A 65 -10.64 -8.54 -9.63
N TRP A 66 -9.77 -9.29 -8.96
CA TRP A 66 -8.87 -8.75 -7.92
C TRP A 66 -7.97 -7.63 -8.46
N LEU A 67 -7.34 -7.81 -9.62
CA LEU A 67 -6.52 -6.79 -10.28
C LEU A 67 -7.28 -5.50 -10.56
N ARG A 68 -8.55 -5.61 -10.98
CA ARG A 68 -9.42 -4.46 -11.25
C ARG A 68 -9.76 -3.70 -9.96
N ASP A 69 -10.12 -4.41 -8.89
CA ASP A 69 -10.40 -3.81 -7.58
C ASP A 69 -9.15 -3.18 -6.95
N LEU A 70 -8.00 -3.83 -7.14
CA LEU A 70 -6.69 -3.32 -6.73
C LEU A 70 -6.34 -2.04 -7.49
N GLN A 71 -6.42 -2.04 -8.81
CA GLN A 71 -6.15 -0.88 -9.65
C GLN A 71 -7.03 0.30 -9.25
N SER A 72 -8.33 0.07 -9.04
CA SER A 72 -9.26 1.12 -8.56
C SER A 72 -8.85 1.70 -7.21
N SER A 73 -8.33 0.87 -6.30
CA SER A 73 -7.89 1.31 -4.97
C SER A 73 -6.55 2.06 -5.04
N ALA A 74 -5.63 1.61 -5.90
CA ALA A 74 -4.34 2.25 -6.12
C ALA A 74 -4.47 3.62 -6.81
N TYR A 75 -5.34 3.77 -7.81
CA TYR A 75 -5.61 5.09 -8.41
C TYR A 75 -6.19 6.09 -7.41
N LYS A 76 -7.10 5.65 -6.53
CA LYS A 76 -7.63 6.50 -5.47
C LYS A 76 -6.55 6.88 -4.45
N LEU A 77 -5.63 5.97 -4.15
CA LEU A 77 -4.49 6.26 -3.28
C LEU A 77 -3.58 7.30 -3.94
N ASP A 78 -3.21 7.10 -5.20
CA ASP A 78 -2.37 8.03 -5.97
C ASP A 78 -2.96 9.43 -5.97
N GLU A 79 -4.24 9.59 -6.31
CA GLU A 79 -4.90 10.90 -6.31
C GLU A 79 -4.82 11.61 -4.95
N LEU A 80 -4.98 10.87 -3.84
CA LEU A 80 -4.91 11.43 -2.51
C LEU A 80 -3.48 11.75 -2.09
N VAL A 81 -2.53 10.89 -2.41
CA VAL A 81 -1.10 11.11 -2.13
C VAL A 81 -0.59 12.31 -2.91
N ASP A 82 -0.89 12.41 -4.21
CA ASP A 82 -0.55 13.56 -5.05
C ASP A 82 -1.18 14.86 -4.52
N ARG A 83 -2.43 14.78 -4.05
CA ARG A 83 -3.11 15.92 -3.41
C ARG A 83 -2.41 16.38 -2.13
N VAL A 84 -1.95 15.45 -1.30
CA VAL A 84 -1.21 15.77 -0.06
C VAL A 84 0.17 16.32 -0.39
N ILE A 85 0.89 15.73 -1.35
CA ILE A 85 2.21 16.21 -1.79
C ILE A 85 2.09 17.63 -2.38
N LYS A 86 1.09 17.86 -3.24
CA LYS A 86 0.83 19.17 -3.84
C LYS A 86 0.33 20.21 -2.84
N ASN A 87 -0.35 19.77 -1.78
CA ASN A 87 -0.87 20.63 -0.74
C ASN A 87 -0.58 20.03 0.65
N PRO A 88 0.67 20.14 1.15
CA PRO A 88 1.10 19.50 2.40
C PRO A 88 0.49 20.15 3.66
N SER A 89 -0.15 21.31 3.49
CA SER A 89 -0.85 22.03 4.54
C SER A 89 -2.33 22.23 4.20
N PRO A 90 -3.11 21.14 4.06
CA PRO A 90 -4.54 21.29 3.81
C PRO A 90 -5.19 21.94 5.03
N LYS A 91 -6.21 22.77 4.75
CA LYS A 91 -7.01 23.39 5.81
C LYS A 91 -7.63 22.29 6.67
N LYS A 92 -7.87 22.58 7.95
CA LYS A 92 -8.33 21.58 8.95
C LYS A 92 -9.63 20.85 8.53
N ASN A 93 -10.47 21.51 7.74
CA ASN A 93 -11.69 20.96 7.14
C ASN A 93 -11.43 19.95 6.00
N GLU A 94 -10.24 19.94 5.40
CA GLU A 94 -9.85 19.03 4.31
C GLU A 94 -8.91 17.91 4.79
N ALA A 95 -8.19 18.12 5.89
CA ALA A 95 -7.30 17.13 6.46
C ALA A 95 -8.05 15.88 6.99
N ALA A 96 -9.13 16.08 7.75
CA ALA A 96 -9.95 14.99 8.30
C ALA A 96 -10.60 14.10 7.21
N PRO A 97 -11.29 14.64 6.17
CA PRO A 97 -11.84 13.79 5.13
C PRO A 97 -10.76 13.09 4.31
N THR A 98 -9.60 13.71 4.08
CA THR A 98 -8.46 13.09 3.39
C THR A 98 -7.91 11.90 4.17
N ALA A 99 -7.72 12.06 5.48
CA ALA A 99 -7.28 11.00 6.39
C ALA A 99 -8.28 9.82 6.41
N SER A 100 -9.58 10.11 6.49
CA SER A 100 -10.62 9.07 6.49
C SER A 100 -10.66 8.25 5.20
N LYS A 101 -10.41 8.90 4.05
CA LYS A 101 -10.31 8.23 2.74
C LYS A 101 -9.05 7.38 2.65
N LEU A 102 -7.91 7.89 3.10
CA LEU A 102 -6.66 7.12 3.16
C LEU A 102 -6.84 5.86 4.02
N ARG A 103 -7.49 5.99 5.18
CA ARG A 103 -7.80 4.85 6.04
C ARG A 103 -8.72 3.84 5.35
N ASN A 104 -9.77 4.30 4.68
CA ASN A 104 -10.68 3.43 3.93
C ASN A 104 -9.94 2.65 2.83
N ILE A 105 -9.08 3.34 2.07
CA ILE A 105 -8.28 2.70 1.01
C ILE A 105 -7.29 1.71 1.61
N SER A 106 -6.61 2.05 2.71
CA SER A 106 -5.72 1.14 3.42
C SER A 106 -6.47 -0.13 3.84
N SER A 107 -7.65 -0.02 4.47
CA SER A 107 -8.47 -1.18 4.83
C SER A 107 -8.88 -2.01 3.61
N ARG A 108 -9.22 -1.37 2.47
CA ARG A 108 -9.55 -2.09 1.23
C ARG A 108 -8.34 -2.83 0.66
N LEU A 109 -7.16 -2.21 0.64
CA LEU A 109 -5.92 -2.83 0.20
C LEU A 109 -5.53 -4.00 1.10
N GLU A 110 -5.74 -3.88 2.40
CA GLU A 110 -5.49 -4.98 3.35
C GLU A 110 -6.42 -6.17 3.08
N VAL A 111 -7.71 -5.92 2.84
CA VAL A 111 -8.67 -6.97 2.46
C VAL A 111 -8.24 -7.65 1.16
N LEU A 112 -7.82 -6.87 0.16
CA LEU A 112 -7.32 -7.41 -1.11
C LEU A 112 -6.04 -8.23 -0.91
N SER A 113 -5.14 -7.80 -0.02
CA SER A 113 -3.95 -8.56 0.35
C SER A 113 -4.32 -9.91 0.99
N LYS A 114 -5.28 -9.91 1.92
CA LYS A 114 -5.77 -11.14 2.56
C LYS A 114 -6.49 -12.08 1.58
N GLU A 115 -7.30 -11.54 0.68
CA GLU A 115 -8.00 -12.30 -0.37
C GLU A 115 -7.00 -13.01 -1.29
N ILE A 116 -5.89 -12.36 -1.64
CA ILE A 116 -4.90 -12.96 -2.52
C ILE A 116 -4.01 -13.98 -1.79
N SER A 117 -3.70 -13.77 -0.50
CA SER A 117 -3.01 -14.78 0.33
C SER A 117 -3.84 -16.06 0.48
N LYS A 118 -5.17 -15.96 0.59
CA LYS A 118 -6.07 -17.13 0.64
C LYS A 118 -6.07 -17.97 -0.64
N LEU A 119 -5.64 -17.41 -1.77
CA LEU A 119 -5.64 -18.07 -3.07
C LEU A 119 -4.39 -18.96 -3.32
N ASP A 120 -3.63 -19.27 -2.27
CA ASP A 120 -2.48 -20.19 -2.30
C ASP A 120 -1.46 -19.81 -3.40
N LEU A 121 -1.14 -18.51 -3.44
CA LEU A 121 -0.17 -17.91 -4.37
C LEU A 121 1.16 -17.53 -3.69
N VAL A 122 1.24 -17.60 -2.37
CA VAL A 122 2.39 -17.12 -1.59
C VAL A 122 2.93 -18.27 -0.75
N GLU A 123 3.57 -19.23 -1.42
CA GLU A 123 4.66 -19.95 -0.79
C GLU A 123 5.84 -18.98 -0.88
N ASN A 124 6.35 -18.47 0.26
CA ASN A 124 7.62 -17.73 0.39
C ASN A 124 7.64 -16.19 0.66
N VAL A 125 6.58 -15.54 1.15
CA VAL A 125 6.74 -14.25 1.85
C VAL A 125 6.46 -14.42 3.34
N THR A 126 7.44 -15.02 4.02
CA THR A 126 7.62 -14.89 5.46
C THR A 126 8.09 -13.46 5.75
N MET A 127 7.18 -12.49 5.70
CA MET A 127 7.28 -11.35 6.61
C MET A 127 6.26 -11.59 7.70
N ALA A 128 6.80 -11.91 8.87
CA ALA A 128 6.11 -12.29 10.08
C ALA A 128 4.90 -11.37 10.38
N PRO A 129 3.84 -11.89 11.04
CA PRO A 129 2.72 -11.08 11.46
C PRO A 129 3.23 -9.95 12.35
N TYR A 130 2.80 -8.71 12.05
CA TYR A 130 2.89 -7.58 12.96
C TYR A 130 2.16 -7.96 14.24
N ARG A 131 2.92 -8.49 15.20
CA ARG A 131 2.45 -8.81 16.53
C ARG A 131 2.46 -7.49 17.30
N THR A 132 1.27 -7.00 17.56
CA THR A 132 1.01 -5.87 18.45
C THR A 132 1.71 -6.11 19.79
N GLY A 133 2.64 -5.22 20.13
CA GLY A 133 3.34 -5.20 21.41
C GLY A 133 4.80 -5.64 21.31
N GLU A 134 5.70 -4.67 21.23
CA GLU A 134 7.12 -4.64 21.68
C GLU A 134 7.98 -3.81 20.71
N MET A 135 7.83 -2.47 20.77
CA MET A 135 8.57 -1.47 19.98
C MET A 135 9.87 -0.99 20.67
N PHE A 136 10.70 -1.87 21.22
CA PHE A 136 11.97 -1.40 21.81
C PHE A 136 13.07 -2.44 21.62
N GLN A 137 13.85 -2.33 20.54
CA GLN A 137 15.30 -2.68 20.47
C GLN A 137 15.88 -2.50 19.03
N MET A 138 15.45 -1.50 18.25
CA MET A 138 16.10 -1.17 16.95
C MET A 138 16.88 0.16 16.99
N ALA A 139 17.51 0.46 18.13
CA ALA A 139 18.39 1.62 18.28
C ALA A 139 19.85 1.20 18.60
N SER A 140 20.27 0.00 18.20
CA SER A 140 21.63 -0.49 18.48
C SER A 140 22.27 -1.23 17.30
N PHE A 141 22.02 -0.77 16.08
CA PHE A 141 22.79 -1.24 14.93
C PHE A 141 22.97 -0.12 13.92
N MET A 142 23.76 0.88 14.31
CA MET A 142 24.57 1.73 13.44
C MET A 142 25.65 2.32 14.36
N GLU A 143 26.64 1.50 14.65
CA GLU A 143 28.00 1.98 14.97
C GLU A 143 28.86 1.77 13.71
#